data_AF-A0A9W9EXE0-F1
#
_entry.id   AF-A0A9W9EXE0-F1
#
_cell.length_a   1.000
_cell.length_b   1.000
_cell.length_c   1.000
_cell.angle_alpha   90.00
_cell.angle_beta   90.00
_cell.angle_gamma   90.00
#
_symmetry.space_group_name_H-M   'P 1'
#
loop_
_entity.id
_entity.type
_entity.pdbx_description
1 polymer ?
#
loop_
_entity_poly.entity_id
_entity_poly.type
_entity_poly.pdbx_seq_one_letter_code
_entity_poly.pdbx_strand_id
1 'polypeptide(L)'
;MLQVRQKLAGLQQDIAGLSHAVRGEIEHPQMDTWEANTLTRLIDVIHHCNYRTLPPLRWPEGHELDDSDFAYCTVARRIERRMLYQLGLGNAYYDRLRHYAEVVAFRSSSPFMTETAFAHWLVEEKCNRPGKYGFWGFLYPICYGRTVEQSAAMRA
;
A
#
# COMPACT_ATOMS: atom_id res chain seq x y z
N MET A 1 2.92 48.64 13.46
CA MET A 1 3.11 47.28 14.04
C MET A 1 2.02 46.28 13.63
N LEU A 2 0.73 46.63 13.67
CA LEU A 2 -0.38 45.69 13.37
C LEU A 2 -0.35 45.13 11.93
N GLN A 3 -0.05 45.98 10.95
CA GLN A 3 -0.03 45.64 9.52
C GLN A 3 1.08 44.63 9.15
N VAL A 4 2.23 44.70 9.84
CA VAL A 4 3.36 43.78 9.64
C VAL A 4 3.02 42.38 10.19
N ARG A 5 2.32 42.32 11.34
CA ARG A 5 1.87 41.05 11.93
C ARG A 5 0.82 40.34 11.08
N GLN A 6 -0.11 41.08 10.47
CA GLN A 6 -1.11 40.51 9.56
C GLN A 6 -0.46 39.95 8.28
N LYS A 7 0.49 40.67 7.69
CA LYS A 7 1.26 40.15 6.54
C LYS A 7 2.08 38.92 6.90
N LEU A 8 2.69 38.89 8.09
CA LEU A 8 3.46 37.73 8.57
C LEU A 8 2.56 36.49 8.75
N ALA A 9 1.37 36.65 9.32
CA ALA A 9 0.41 35.57 9.49
C ALA A 9 -0.09 35.01 8.15
N GLY A 10 -0.38 35.89 7.18
CA GLY A 10 -0.73 35.47 5.82
C GLY A 10 0.40 34.68 5.15
N LEU A 11 1.64 35.17 5.23
CA LEU A 11 2.81 34.46 4.70
C LEU A 11 3.03 33.10 5.39
N GLN A 12 2.78 32.98 6.70
CA GLN A 12 2.87 31.70 7.41
C GLN A 12 1.81 30.70 6.94
N GLN A 13 0.59 31.16 6.68
CA GLN A 13 -0.46 30.32 6.09
C GLN A 13 -0.12 29.91 4.66
N ASP A 14 0.40 30.83 3.85
CA ASP A 14 0.82 30.55 2.47
C ASP A 14 1.98 29.55 2.44
N ILE A 15 2.98 29.70 3.32
CA ILE A 15 4.09 28.74 3.47
C ILE A 15 3.57 27.39 3.92
N ALA A 16 2.64 27.34 4.88
CA ALA A 16 2.04 26.08 5.32
C ALA A 16 1.24 25.41 4.18
N GLY A 17 0.47 26.18 3.41
CA GLY A 17 -0.28 25.71 2.26
C GLY A 17 0.64 25.18 1.14
N LEU A 18 1.70 25.90 0.80
CA LEU A 18 2.70 25.47 -0.17
C LEU A 18 3.47 24.23 0.31
N SER A 19 3.86 24.20 1.58
CA SER A 19 4.54 23.04 2.17
C SER A 19 3.64 21.80 2.17
N HIS A 20 2.34 21.99 2.41
CA HIS A 20 1.35 20.92 2.35
C HIS A 20 1.12 20.43 0.92
N ALA A 21 1.01 21.34 -0.06
CA ALA A 21 0.87 20.99 -1.48
C ALA A 21 2.09 20.23 -2.00
N VAL A 22 3.31 20.73 -1.72
CA VAL A 22 4.57 20.06 -2.10
C VAL A 22 4.70 18.71 -1.41
N ARG A 23 4.32 18.61 -0.13
CA ARG A 23 4.26 17.30 0.54
C ARG A 23 3.22 16.39 -0.09
N GLY A 24 2.06 16.88 -0.53
CA GLY A 24 1.03 16.03 -1.15
C GLY A 24 1.50 15.33 -2.43
N GLU A 25 2.41 15.96 -3.19
CA GLU A 25 2.89 15.48 -4.48
C GLU A 25 4.08 14.51 -4.40
N ILE A 26 4.92 14.61 -3.36
CA ILE A 26 6.11 13.77 -3.23
C ILE A 26 5.72 12.40 -2.66
N GLU A 27 5.87 11.34 -3.47
CA GLU A 27 5.74 9.97 -3.00
C GLU A 27 6.82 9.64 -1.96
N HIS A 28 6.45 8.83 -0.96
CA HIS A 28 7.45 8.38 0.00
C HIS A 28 8.47 7.47 -0.72
N PRO A 29 9.78 7.56 -0.44
CA PRO A 29 10.80 6.78 -1.16
C PRO A 29 10.60 5.25 -1.11
N GLN A 30 9.85 4.76 -0.11
CA GLN A 30 9.54 3.34 0.07
C GLN A 30 8.15 2.94 -0.45
N MET A 31 7.42 3.86 -1.11
CA MET A 31 6.04 3.61 -1.55
C MET A 31 5.95 2.38 -2.46
N ASP A 32 6.88 2.22 -3.41
CA ASP A 32 6.90 1.06 -4.32
C ASP A 32 7.09 -0.26 -3.54
N THR A 33 7.98 -0.28 -2.55
CA THR A 33 8.20 -1.45 -1.68
C THR A 33 6.95 -1.75 -0.86
N TRP A 34 6.34 -0.76 -0.23
CA TRP A 34 5.14 -0.94 0.61
C TRP A 34 3.95 -1.45 -0.19
N GLU A 35 3.78 -0.88 -1.38
CA GLU A 35 2.79 -1.34 -2.33
C GLU A 35 3.05 -2.78 -2.77
N ALA A 36 4.27 -3.08 -3.23
CA ALA A 36 4.61 -4.39 -3.74
C ALA A 36 4.30 -5.47 -2.70
N ASN A 37 4.70 -5.27 -1.45
CA ASN A 37 4.42 -6.21 -0.36
C ASN A 37 2.93 -6.28 -0.01
N THR A 38 2.21 -5.15 0.02
CA THR A 38 0.77 -5.14 0.33
C THR A 38 -0.05 -5.83 -0.76
N LEU A 39 0.29 -5.61 -2.03
CA LEU A 39 -0.34 -6.29 -3.17
C LEU A 39 0.03 -7.77 -3.23
N THR A 40 1.28 -8.13 -2.91
CA THR A 40 1.70 -9.54 -2.75
C THR A 40 0.79 -10.22 -1.74
N ARG A 41 0.58 -9.58 -0.58
CA ARG A 41 -0.27 -10.12 0.47
C ARG A 41 -1.74 -10.22 0.06
N LEU A 42 -2.23 -9.25 -0.69
CA LEU A 42 -3.58 -9.30 -1.26
C LEU A 42 -3.73 -10.49 -2.23
N ILE A 43 -2.72 -10.75 -3.07
CA ILE A 43 -2.70 -11.90 -3.97
C ILE A 43 -2.76 -13.21 -3.17
N ASP A 44 -1.99 -13.34 -2.08
CA ASP A 44 -2.05 -14.51 -1.21
C ASP A 44 -3.45 -14.75 -0.64
N VAL A 45 -4.09 -13.70 -0.13
CA VAL A 45 -5.45 -13.79 0.44
C VAL A 45 -6.45 -14.21 -0.62
N ILE A 46 -6.44 -13.56 -1.79
CA ILE A 46 -7.34 -13.89 -2.90
C ILE A 46 -7.09 -15.32 -3.37
N HIS A 47 -5.82 -15.72 -3.50
CA HIS A 47 -5.42 -17.08 -3.89
C HIS A 47 -5.94 -18.11 -2.90
N HIS A 48 -5.77 -17.88 -1.59
CA HIS A 48 -6.28 -18.77 -0.55
C HIS A 48 -7.81 -18.91 -0.60
N CYS A 49 -8.54 -17.82 -0.77
CA CYS A 49 -10.00 -17.85 -0.92
C CYS A 49 -10.47 -18.55 -2.22
N ASN A 50 -9.62 -18.56 -3.26
CA ASN A 50 -9.97 -19.01 -4.61
C ASN A 50 -9.02 -20.10 -5.16
N TYR A 51 -8.48 -20.95 -4.28
CA TYR A 51 -7.45 -21.94 -4.62
C TYR A 51 -7.88 -22.94 -5.69
N ARG A 52 -9.19 -23.12 -5.90
CA ARG A 52 -9.76 -24.00 -6.93
C ARG A 52 -9.70 -23.40 -8.33
N THR A 53 -9.66 -22.07 -8.46
CA THR A 53 -9.74 -21.35 -9.75
C THR A 53 -8.40 -20.76 -10.18
N LEU A 54 -7.48 -20.52 -9.25
CA LEU A 54 -6.19 -19.93 -9.54
C LEU A 54 -5.10 -21.01 -9.64
N PRO A 55 -4.07 -20.83 -10.51
CA PRO A 55 -2.93 -21.73 -10.54
C PRO A 55 -2.29 -21.83 -9.16
N PRO A 56 -1.81 -23.00 -8.73
CA PRO A 56 -1.12 -23.11 -7.46
C PRO A 56 0.12 -22.21 -7.45
N LEU A 57 0.29 -21.46 -6.36
CA LEU A 57 1.55 -20.79 -6.04
C LEU A 57 2.55 -21.89 -5.68
N ARG A 58 3.38 -22.28 -6.64
CA ARG A 58 4.52 -23.18 -6.37
C ARG A 58 5.69 -22.30 -5.99
N TRP A 59 6.07 -22.35 -4.72
CA TRP A 59 7.37 -21.89 -4.25
C TRP A 59 8.30 -23.09 -4.38
N PRO A 60 9.06 -23.24 -5.46
CA PRO A 60 10.11 -24.25 -5.44
C PRO A 60 11.09 -23.85 -4.33
N GLU A 61 11.22 -24.71 -3.32
CA GLU A 61 12.10 -24.47 -2.17
C GLU A 61 13.52 -24.19 -2.69
N GLY A 62 14.08 -23.05 -2.30
CA GLY A 62 15.46 -22.67 -2.66
C GLY A 62 15.63 -21.85 -3.94
N HIS A 63 14.57 -21.32 -4.55
CA HIS A 63 14.70 -20.43 -5.71
C HIS A 63 14.86 -18.94 -5.35
N GLU A 64 15.54 -18.23 -6.25
CA GLU A 64 15.75 -16.78 -6.23
C GLU A 64 14.40 -16.03 -6.27
N LEU A 65 14.37 -14.80 -5.72
CA LEU A 65 13.16 -13.96 -5.65
C LEU A 65 12.47 -13.82 -7.02
N ASP A 66 13.24 -13.84 -8.11
CA ASP A 66 12.79 -13.73 -9.50
C ASP A 66 11.77 -14.79 -9.92
N ASP A 67 11.94 -16.04 -9.50
CA ASP A 67 10.98 -17.12 -9.82
C ASP A 67 9.67 -16.94 -9.04
N SER A 68 9.77 -16.39 -7.83
CA SER A 68 8.61 -16.06 -7.00
C SER A 68 7.82 -14.89 -7.59
N ASP A 69 8.52 -13.90 -8.16
CA ASP A 69 7.93 -12.72 -8.77
C ASP A 69 7.13 -13.07 -10.01
N PHE A 70 7.67 -13.95 -10.86
CA PHE A 70 6.96 -14.45 -12.03
C PHE A 70 5.66 -15.19 -11.66
N ALA A 71 5.70 -16.02 -10.61
CA ALA A 71 4.53 -16.73 -10.11
C ALA A 71 3.44 -15.76 -9.62
N TYR A 72 3.79 -14.78 -8.79
CA TYR A 72 2.84 -13.76 -8.35
C TYR A 72 2.29 -12.94 -9.51
N CYS A 73 3.12 -12.54 -10.48
CA CYS A 73 2.64 -11.84 -11.67
C CYS A 73 1.62 -12.66 -12.45
N THR A 74 1.85 -13.98 -12.56
CA THR A 74 0.94 -14.89 -13.26
C THR A 74 -0.40 -15.01 -12.55
N VAL A 75 -0.38 -15.15 -11.22
CA VAL A 75 -1.60 -15.20 -10.42
C VAL A 75 -2.34 -13.85 -10.45
N ALA A 76 -1.63 -12.73 -10.27
CA ALA A 76 -2.20 -11.38 -10.32
C ALA A 76 -2.95 -11.13 -11.63
N ARG A 77 -2.41 -11.57 -12.77
CA ARG A 77 -3.06 -11.43 -14.09
C ARG A 77 -4.35 -12.23 -14.23
N ARG A 78 -4.52 -13.30 -13.46
CA ARG A 78 -5.71 -14.19 -13.47
C ARG A 78 -6.76 -13.81 -12.43
N ILE A 79 -6.44 -12.92 -11.50
CA ILE A 79 -7.43 -12.40 -10.56
C ILE A 79 -8.45 -11.56 -11.32
N GLU A 80 -9.72 -11.88 -11.13
CA GLU A 80 -10.85 -11.19 -11.77
C GLU A 80 -11.48 -10.18 -10.82
N ARG A 81 -12.12 -9.11 -11.36
CA ARG A 81 -12.83 -8.08 -10.55
C ARG A 81 -13.80 -8.71 -9.53
N ARG A 82 -14.52 -9.77 -9.90
CA ARG A 82 -15.46 -10.46 -9.00
C ARG A 82 -14.81 -11.03 -7.73
N MET A 83 -13.55 -11.45 -7.80
CA MET A 83 -12.82 -12.01 -6.66
C MET A 83 -12.49 -10.91 -5.64
N LEU A 84 -12.18 -9.69 -6.12
CA LEU A 84 -12.00 -8.53 -5.26
C LEU A 84 -13.32 -8.06 -4.64
N TYR A 85 -14.42 -8.06 -5.39
CA TYR A 85 -15.73 -7.68 -4.86
C TYR A 85 -16.20 -8.58 -3.72
N GLN A 86 -15.85 -9.87 -3.73
CA GLN A 86 -16.12 -10.79 -2.62
C GLN A 86 -15.41 -10.38 -1.32
N LEU A 87 -14.31 -9.63 -1.42
CA LEU A 87 -13.57 -9.05 -0.29
C LEU A 87 -13.99 -7.60 0.01
N GLY A 88 -15.03 -7.09 -0.66
CA GLY A 88 -15.46 -5.69 -0.53
C GLY A 88 -14.54 -4.67 -1.23
N LEU A 89 -13.64 -5.13 -2.11
CA LEU A 89 -12.67 -4.28 -2.80
C LEU A 89 -13.19 -3.81 -4.17
N GLY A 90 -13.28 -2.50 -4.35
CA GLY A 90 -13.75 -1.86 -5.59
C GLY A 90 -12.74 -1.85 -6.76
N ASN A 91 -13.12 -1.19 -7.85
CA ASN A 91 -12.34 -1.12 -9.09
C ASN A 91 -10.92 -0.57 -8.92
N ALA A 92 -10.72 0.41 -8.05
CA ALA A 92 -9.40 1.01 -7.83
C ALA A 92 -8.35 -0.02 -7.37
N TYR A 93 -8.74 -1.01 -6.56
CA TYR A 93 -7.85 -2.09 -6.14
C TYR A 93 -7.54 -3.06 -7.27
N TYR A 94 -8.53 -3.36 -8.11
CA TYR A 94 -8.30 -4.18 -9.29
C TYR A 94 -7.34 -3.49 -10.24
N ASP A 95 -7.56 -2.20 -10.51
CA ASP A 95 -6.70 -1.43 -11.41
C ASP A 95 -5.28 -1.39 -10.84
N ARG A 96 -5.11 -1.16 -9.52
CA ARG A 96 -3.77 -1.22 -8.89
C ARG A 96 -3.12 -2.60 -8.98
N LEU A 97 -3.89 -3.67 -8.79
CA LEU A 97 -3.41 -5.05 -8.94
C LEU A 97 -2.94 -5.35 -10.38
N ARG A 98 -3.53 -4.72 -11.40
CA ARG A 98 -3.08 -4.86 -12.81
C ARG A 98 -1.69 -4.27 -13.04
N HIS A 99 -1.27 -3.31 -12.22
CA HIS A 99 0.06 -2.71 -12.24
C HIS A 99 1.06 -3.45 -11.35
N TYR A 100 0.69 -4.56 -10.72
CA TYR A 100 1.58 -5.30 -9.81
C TYR A 100 2.92 -5.70 -10.45
N ALA A 101 2.93 -6.03 -11.74
CA ALA A 101 4.16 -6.38 -12.46
C ALA A 101 5.18 -5.21 -12.56
N GLU A 102 4.74 -3.97 -12.35
CA GLU A 102 5.61 -2.78 -12.33
C GLU A 102 6.32 -2.62 -10.99
N VAL A 103 5.72 -3.14 -9.92
CA VAL A 103 6.21 -2.95 -8.54
C VAL A 103 6.80 -4.21 -7.92
N VAL A 104 6.58 -5.39 -8.52
CA VAL A 104 6.98 -6.69 -7.94
C VAL A 104 8.47 -6.77 -7.59
N ALA A 105 9.33 -6.14 -8.40
CA ALA A 105 10.78 -6.12 -8.18
C ALA A 105 11.21 -5.36 -6.90
N PHE A 106 10.32 -4.56 -6.31
CA PHE A 106 10.59 -3.82 -5.07
C PHE A 106 10.14 -4.57 -3.81
N ARG A 107 9.67 -5.82 -3.94
CA ARG A 107 9.29 -6.65 -2.80
C ARG A 107 10.43 -6.78 -1.81
N SER A 108 10.06 -6.82 -0.53
CA SER A 108 11.01 -7.00 0.56
C SER A 108 10.91 -8.43 1.05
N SER A 109 12.04 -9.04 1.39
CA SER A 109 12.08 -10.33 2.09
C SER A 109 11.64 -10.23 3.55
N SER A 110 11.38 -9.01 4.06
CA SER A 110 10.82 -8.76 5.38
C SER A 110 9.42 -8.12 5.30
N PRO A 111 8.36 -8.94 5.10
CA PRO A 111 6.98 -8.46 5.04
C PRO A 111 6.53 -7.76 6.32
N PHE A 112 6.96 -8.26 7.49
CA PHE A 112 6.57 -7.68 8.78
C PHE A 112 7.12 -6.27 8.97
N MET A 113 8.41 -6.05 8.71
CA MET A 113 9.02 -4.72 8.80
C MET A 113 8.39 -3.74 7.81
N THR A 114 8.02 -4.23 6.63
CA THR A 114 7.38 -3.43 5.59
C THR A 114 5.96 -3.03 6.00
N GLU A 115 5.18 -3.98 6.54
CA GLU A 115 3.83 -3.72 7.06
C GLU A 115 3.85 -2.64 8.13
N THR A 116 4.69 -2.78 9.17
CA THR A 116 4.71 -1.86 10.31
C THR A 116 5.20 -0.46 9.91
N ALA A 117 6.24 -0.37 9.08
CA ALA A 117 6.74 0.90 8.56
C ALA A 117 5.68 1.63 7.71
N PHE A 118 4.99 0.90 6.84
CA PHE A 118 3.92 1.49 6.03
C PHE A 118 2.75 1.95 6.89
N ALA A 119 2.39 1.16 7.92
CA ALA A 119 1.31 1.49 8.83
C ALA A 119 1.61 2.78 9.59
N HIS A 120 2.82 2.91 10.12
CA HIS A 120 3.30 4.13 10.77
C HIS A 120 3.14 5.35 9.87
N TRP A 121 3.65 5.26 8.64
CA TRP A 121 3.56 6.36 7.69
C TRP A 121 2.11 6.73 7.34
N LEU A 122 1.23 5.74 7.14
CA LEU A 122 -0.19 5.99 6.89
C LEU A 122 -0.85 6.73 8.05
N VAL A 123 -0.53 6.39 9.31
CA VAL A 123 -1.04 7.10 10.48
C VAL A 123 -0.56 8.55 10.50
N GLU A 124 0.73 8.78 10.27
CA GLU A 124 1.32 10.12 10.24
C GLU A 124 0.69 11.01 9.14
N GLU A 125 0.47 10.43 7.96
CA GLU A 125 -0.10 11.13 6.82
C GLU A 125 -1.63 11.06 6.76
N LYS A 126 -2.32 10.50 7.76
CA LYS A 126 -3.78 10.34 7.77
C LYS A 126 -4.53 11.65 7.52
N CYS A 127 -4.07 12.73 8.15
CA CYS A 127 -4.66 14.07 7.98
C CYS A 127 -4.19 14.74 6.68
N ASN A 128 -2.98 14.44 6.22
CA ASN A 128 -2.38 15.09 5.06
C ASN A 128 -2.81 14.46 3.73
N ARG A 129 -2.99 13.14 3.72
CA ARG A 129 -3.30 12.32 2.55
C ARG A 129 -4.43 11.33 2.89
N PRO A 130 -5.63 11.83 3.28
CA PRO A 130 -6.73 10.97 3.71
C PRO A 130 -7.15 9.95 2.64
N GLY A 131 -6.97 10.27 1.35
CA GLY A 131 -7.21 9.34 0.25
C GLY A 131 -6.27 8.12 0.26
N LYS A 132 -4.96 8.32 0.53
CA LYS A 132 -4.00 7.21 0.63
C LYS A 132 -4.24 6.39 1.88
N TYR A 133 -4.51 7.04 3.00
CA TYR A 133 -4.91 6.36 4.23
C TYR A 133 -6.17 5.51 4.02
N GLY A 134 -7.21 6.07 3.39
CA GLY A 134 -8.45 5.34 3.10
C GLY A 134 -8.22 4.17 2.16
N PHE A 135 -7.50 4.39 1.05
CA PHE A 135 -7.23 3.36 0.05
C PHE A 135 -6.40 2.21 0.63
N TRP A 136 -5.21 2.50 1.15
CA TRP A 136 -4.30 1.47 1.64
C TRP A 136 -4.77 0.90 2.98
N GLY A 137 -5.33 1.74 3.85
CA GLY A 137 -5.80 1.32 5.16
C GLY A 137 -6.97 0.32 5.11
N PHE A 138 -7.81 0.38 4.08
CA PHE A 138 -8.87 -0.61 3.89
C PHE A 138 -8.33 -2.02 3.62
N LEU A 139 -7.10 -2.15 3.07
CA LEU A 139 -6.47 -3.44 2.84
C LEU A 139 -5.93 -4.07 4.12
N TYR A 140 -5.71 -3.30 5.19
CA TYR A 140 -5.03 -3.81 6.38
C TYR A 140 -5.77 -4.97 7.06
N PRO A 141 -7.08 -4.85 7.36
CA PRO A 141 -7.83 -5.96 7.97
C PRO A 141 -7.88 -7.21 7.06
N ILE A 142 -7.85 -7.02 5.75
CA ILE A 142 -7.92 -8.10 4.76
C ILE A 142 -6.57 -8.81 4.64
N CYS A 143 -5.48 -8.05 4.47
CA CYS A 143 -4.15 -8.57 4.20
C CYS A 143 -3.43 -9.04 5.48
N TYR A 144 -3.59 -8.31 6.59
CA TYR A 144 -2.79 -8.49 7.80
C TYR A 144 -3.62 -8.91 9.01
N GLY A 145 -4.95 -8.92 8.91
CA GLY A 145 -5.84 -9.28 10.02
C GLY A 145 -5.84 -8.26 11.16
N ARG A 146 -5.37 -7.04 10.90
CA ARG A 146 -5.20 -5.94 11.86
C ARG A 146 -5.59 -4.62 11.21
N THR A 147 -5.90 -3.60 12.01
CA THR A 147 -6.05 -2.23 11.50
C THR A 147 -4.69 -1.57 11.27
N VAL A 148 -4.67 -0.46 10.51
CA VAL A 148 -3.47 0.37 10.33
C VAL A 148 -2.89 0.79 11.68
N GLU A 149 -3.74 1.26 12.61
CA GLU A 149 -3.30 1.69 13.94
C GLU A 149 -2.69 0.54 14.76
N GLN A 150 -3.25 -0.67 14.65
CA GLN A 150 -2.71 -1.84 15.34
C GLN A 150 -1.34 -2.21 14.80
N SER A 151 -1.17 -2.26 13.47
CA SER A 151 0.12 -2.54 12.85
C SER A 151 1.15 -1.44 13.11
N ALA A 152 0.74 -0.17 13.16
CA ALA A 152 1.59 0.96 13.52
C ALA A 152 1.97 0.98 15.02
N ALA A 153 1.23 0.29 15.89
CA ALA A 153 1.59 0.18 17.30
C ALA A 153 2.58 -0.97 17.57
N MET A 154 2.86 -1.82 16.57
CA MET A 154 3.79 -2.93 16.70
C MET A 154 5.22 -2.42 16.64
N ARG A 155 6.05 -2.84 17.59
CA ARG A 155 7.49 -2.58 17.52
C ARG A 155 8.08 -3.53 16.48
N ALA A 156 8.73 -2.93 15.48
CA ALA A 156 9.53 -3.61 14.47
C ALA A 156 10.80 -4.19 15.10
#